data_AF-B7GBQ0-F1
#
_entry.id   AF-B7GBQ0-F1
#
_cell.length_a   1.000
_cell.length_b   1.000
_cell.length_c   1.000
_cell.angle_alpha   90.00
_cell.angle_beta   90.00
_cell.angle_gamma   90.00
#
_symmetry.space_group_name_H-M   'P 1'
#
loop_
_entity.id
_entity.type
_entity.pdbx_description
1 polymer ?
#
loop_
_entity_poly.entity_id
_entity_poly.type
_entity_poly.pdbx_seq_one_letter_code
_entity_poly.pdbx_strand_id
1 'polypeptide(L)'
;VQVTSVYNKEQSDPPMRKHCFQYTIRITNNSPTDTIQLLGRRFEIQTVGSSMKDVVQGEGVTGRTPVLKPGEVFEYTSTAPLSVRPIGTTE
;
A
#
# COMPACT_ATOMS: atom_id res chain seq x y z
N VAL A 1 -6.65 -0.91 -10.97
CA VAL A 1 -6.15 -0.31 -9.71
C VAL A 1 -4.92 0.51 -10.05
N GLN A 2 -4.85 1.74 -9.58
CA GLN A 2 -3.71 2.64 -9.78
C GLN A 2 -3.17 3.06 -8.42
N VAL A 3 -1.85 3.21 -8.32
CA VAL A 3 -1.18 3.59 -7.07
C VAL A 3 -0.20 4.71 -7.37
N THR A 4 -0.27 5.77 -6.57
CA THR A 4 0.79 6.79 -6.50
C THR A 4 1.37 6.76 -5.11
N SER A 5 2.69 6.93 -5.01
CA SER A 5 3.37 7.00 -3.73
C SER A 5 4.35 8.15 -3.70
N VAL A 6 4.52 8.72 -2.51
CA VAL A 6 5.46 9.80 -2.24
C VAL A 6 6.20 9.48 -0.94
N TYR A 7 7.49 9.78 -0.93
CA TYR A 7 8.30 9.64 0.29
C TYR A 7 7.94 10.77 1.27
N ASN A 8 7.53 10.41 2.48
CA ASN A 8 7.18 11.36 3.52
C ASN A 8 8.41 11.67 4.40
N LYS A 9 9.11 12.76 4.07
CA LYS A 9 10.32 13.19 4.79
C LYS A 9 10.07 13.52 6.26
N GLU A 10 8.92 14.13 6.58
CA GLU A 10 8.59 14.58 7.93
C GLU A 10 8.32 13.42 8.89
N GLN A 11 7.79 12.31 8.37
CA GLN A 11 7.54 11.09 9.14
C GLN A 11 8.66 10.05 9.00
N SER A 12 9.80 10.42 8.42
CA SER A 12 10.95 9.54 8.23
C SER A 12 12.12 9.97 9.12
N ASP A 13 12.90 9.00 9.55
CA ASP A 13 14.17 9.19 10.25
C ASP A 13 15.23 8.29 9.58
N PRO A 14 15.88 8.78 8.50
CA PRO A 14 16.88 8.01 7.78
C PRO A 14 18.08 7.57 8.64
N PRO A 15 18.62 8.38 9.55
CA PRO A 15 19.65 7.94 10.50
C PRO A 15 19.21 6.72 11.33
N MET A 16 17.95 6.65 11.74
CA MET A 16 17.37 5.48 12.43
C MET A 16 16.83 4.39 11.47
N ARG A 17 17.04 4.52 10.16
CA ARG A 17 16.55 3.59 9.10
C ARG A 17 15.02 3.42 9.09
N LYS A 18 14.29 4.44 9.54
CA LYS A 18 12.83 4.50 9.50
C LYS A 18 12.41 5.35 8.31
N HIS A 19 11.65 4.77 7.41
CA HIS A 19 11.23 5.40 6.16
C HIS A 19 9.71 5.32 6.05
N CYS A 20 9.03 6.45 5.91
CA CYS A 20 7.60 6.49 5.73
C CYS A 20 7.26 6.89 4.29
N PHE A 21 6.38 6.13 3.66
CA PHE A 21 5.78 6.48 2.38
C PHE A 21 4.30 6.74 2.57
N GLN A 22 3.79 7.80 1.94
CA GLN A 22 2.37 7.98 1.75
C GLN A 22 2.00 7.42 0.38
N TYR A 23 0.91 6.66 0.31
CA TYR A 23 0.40 6.13 -0.95
C TYR A 23 -1.08 6.46 -1.11
N THR A 24 -1.48 6.76 -2.34
CA THR A 24 -2.88 6.92 -2.75
C THR A 24 -3.22 5.80 -3.69
N ILE A 25 -4.26 5.03 -3.36
CA ILE A 25 -4.76 3.93 -4.19
C ILE A 25 -6.11 4.33 -4.76
N ARG A 26 -6.22 4.23 -6.08
CA ARG A 26 -7.43 4.47 -6.85
C ARG A 26 -7.92 3.15 -7.45
N ILE A 27 -9.16 2.79 -7.14
CA ILE A 27 -9.83 1.59 -7.60
C ILE A 27 -11.02 2.03 -8.45
N THR A 28 -10.94 1.80 -9.75
CA THR A 28 -12.04 2.01 -10.69
C THR A 28 -12.72 0.68 -10.97
N ASN A 29 -14.04 0.63 -10.89
CA ASN A 29 -14.79 -0.48 -11.45
C ASN A 29 -14.91 -0.30 -12.98
N ASN A 30 -14.09 -1.04 -13.72
CA ASN A 30 -14.10 -1.03 -15.19
C ASN A 30 -15.11 -2.01 -15.80
N SER A 31 -15.89 -2.75 -14.99
CA SER A 31 -16.98 -3.56 -15.54
C SER A 31 -18.03 -2.63 -16.15
N PRO A 32 -18.55 -2.96 -17.35
CA PRO A 32 -19.62 -2.19 -17.98
C PRO A 32 -20.99 -2.40 -17.32
N THR A 33 -21.17 -3.49 -16.57
CA THR A 33 -22.49 -3.93 -16.07
C THR A 33 -22.50 -4.31 -14.61
N ASP A 34 -21.42 -4.87 -14.10
CA ASP A 34 -21.41 -5.50 -12.78
C ASP A 34 -21.03 -4.51 -11.70
N THR A 35 -21.72 -4.60 -10.57
CA THR A 35 -21.29 -3.97 -9.32
C THR A 35 -20.26 -4.86 -8.65
N ILE A 36 -19.16 -4.27 -8.18
CA ILE A 36 -18.11 -4.98 -7.43
C ILE A 36 -18.06 -4.50 -5.99
N GLN A 37 -17.54 -5.32 -5.09
CA GLN A 37 -17.25 -4.92 -3.72
C GLN A 37 -15.81 -5.28 -3.36
N LEU A 38 -15.09 -4.34 -2.76
CA LEU A 38 -13.81 -4.64 -2.14
C LEU A 38 -14.05 -5.27 -0.76
N LEU A 39 -13.66 -6.54 -0.62
CA LEU A 39 -13.83 -7.29 0.62
C LEU A 39 -12.58 -7.28 1.50
N GLY A 40 -11.41 -7.21 0.88
CA GLY A 40 -10.15 -7.34 1.61
C GLY A 40 -8.96 -6.81 0.83
N ARG A 41 -7.84 -6.73 1.54
CA ARG A 41 -6.55 -6.32 0.98
C ARG A 41 -5.47 -7.29 1.45
N ARG A 42 -4.44 -7.44 0.61
CA ARG A 42 -3.19 -8.10 0.95
C ARG A 42 -2.05 -7.36 0.26
N PHE A 43 -1.16 -6.79 1.06
CA PHE A 43 0.08 -6.18 0.61
C PHE A 43 1.23 -7.13 0.91
N GLU A 44 2.08 -7.35 -0.08
CA GLU A 44 3.39 -7.94 0.12
C GLU A 44 4.44 -6.84 0.02
N ILE A 45 5.23 -6.67 1.08
CA ILE A 45 6.22 -5.61 1.19
C ILE A 45 7.60 -6.28 1.18
N GLN A 46 8.37 -5.99 0.14
CA GLN A 46 9.74 -6.47 0.01
C GLN A 46 10.70 -5.37 0.51
N THR A 47 11.33 -5.63 1.66
CA THR A 47 12.39 -4.77 2.18
C THR A 47 13.72 -5.12 1.51
N VAL A 48 14.47 -4.13 1.05
CA VAL A 48 15.80 -4.33 0.48
C VAL A 48 16.73 -4.93 1.54
N GLY A 49 17.48 -5.98 1.17
CA GLY A 49 18.33 -6.74 2.09
C GLY A 49 17.60 -7.74 2.98
N SER A 50 16.26 -7.87 2.88
CA SER A 50 15.49 -8.94 3.52
C SER A 50 15.26 -10.09 2.54
N SER A 51 15.50 -11.33 2.97
CA SER A 51 15.11 -12.53 2.22
C SER A 51 13.62 -12.86 2.33
N MET A 52 12.92 -12.23 3.29
CA MET A 52 11.49 -12.44 3.54
C MET A 52 10.70 -11.19 3.17
N LYS A 53 9.46 -11.42 2.67
CA LYS A 53 8.46 -10.38 2.46
C LYS A 53 7.56 -10.27 3.68
N ASP A 54 7.28 -9.04 4.09
CA ASP A 54 6.25 -8.76 5.09
C ASP A 54 4.87 -8.80 4.42
N VAL A 55 3.92 -9.50 5.03
CA VAL A 55 2.55 -9.61 4.50
C VAL A 55 1.62 -8.86 5.43
N VAL A 56 0.96 -7.83 4.90
CA VAL A 56 -0.09 -7.10 5.60
C VAL A 56 -1.42 -7.40 4.93
N GLN A 57 -2.31 -8.11 5.61
CA GLN A 57 -3.61 -8.50 5.08
C GLN A 57 -4.74 -8.18 6.07
N GLY A 58 -5.94 -7.98 5.55
CA GLY A 58 -7.12 -7.75 6.38
C GLY A 58 -8.35 -7.39 5.57
N GLU A 59 -9.49 -7.32 6.25
CA GLU A 59 -10.77 -6.94 5.68
C GLU A 59 -10.78 -5.46 5.27
N GLY A 60 -11.41 -5.19 4.12
CA GLY A 60 -11.56 -3.86 3.57
C GLY A 60 -10.24 -3.12 3.33
N VAL A 61 -10.37 -1.81 3.21
CA VAL A 61 -9.29 -0.82 3.17
C VAL A 61 -9.69 0.35 4.07
N THR A 62 -8.78 0.80 4.93
CA THR A 62 -9.03 1.89 5.89
C THR A 62 -10.35 1.75 6.70
N GLY A 63 -10.74 0.50 7.01
CA GLY A 63 -11.98 0.17 7.74
C GLY A 63 -13.25 0.16 6.89
N ARG A 64 -13.13 0.21 5.55
CA ARG A 64 -14.24 0.27 4.60
C ARG A 64 -14.21 -0.88 3.60
N THR A 65 -15.38 -1.38 3.23
CA THR A 65 -15.58 -2.39 2.17
C THR A 65 -16.42 -1.79 1.03
N PRO A 66 -15.83 -0.86 0.24
CA PRO A 66 -16.59 -0.08 -0.73
C PRO A 66 -17.23 -0.96 -1.80
N VAL A 67 -18.49 -0.66 -2.09
CA VAL A 67 -19.26 -1.21 -3.23
C VAL A 67 -19.19 -0.18 -4.36
N LEU A 68 -18.83 -0.61 -5.56
CA LEU A 68 -18.64 0.23 -6.74
C LEU A 68 -19.50 -0.26 -7.89
N LYS A 69 -20.42 0.58 -8.35
CA LYS A 69 -21.18 0.37 -9.59
C LYS A 69 -20.27 0.52 -10.82
N PRO A 70 -20.72 0.08 -12.01
CA PRO A 70 -20.01 0.30 -13.26
C PRO A 70 -19.51 1.75 -13.42
N GLY A 71 -18.21 1.93 -13.64
CA GLY A 71 -17.56 3.23 -13.81
C GLY A 71 -17.25 4.00 -12.53
N GLU A 72 -17.73 3.57 -11.35
CA GLU A 72 -17.44 4.26 -10.10
C GLU A 72 -15.99 4.07 -9.65
N VAL A 73 -15.51 5.05 -8.89
CA VAL A 73 -14.15 5.08 -8.37
C VAL A 73 -14.17 5.21 -6.85
N PHE A 74 -13.35 4.38 -6.22
CA PHE A 74 -12.95 4.53 -4.83
C PHE A 74 -11.50 4.96 -4.74
N GLU A 75 -11.21 5.96 -3.92
CA GLU A 75 -9.85 6.43 -3.68
C GLU A 75 -9.59 6.56 -2.18
N TYR A 76 -8.40 6.14 -1.75
CA TYR A 76 -7.98 6.31 -0.36
C TYR A 76 -6.47 6.56 -0.27
N THR A 77 -6.09 7.31 0.76
CA THR A 77 -4.70 7.59 1.10
C THR A 77 -4.36 6.90 2.42
N SER A 78 -3.17 6.32 2.51
CA SER A 78 -2.66 5.71 3.73
C SER A 78 -1.12 5.78 3.73
N THR A 79 -0.51 5.39 4.84
CA THR A 79 0.94 5.41 5.04
C THR A 79 1.49 4.00 5.19
N ALA A 80 2.72 3.80 4.72
CA ALA A 80 3.52 2.59 4.91
C ALA A 80 4.82 2.97 5.64
N PRO A 81 4.89 2.82 6.97
CA PRO A 81 6.14 2.91 7.70
C PRO A 81 6.96 1.64 7.46
N LEU A 82 8.17 1.81 6.94
CA LEU A 82 9.10 0.75 6.58
C LEU A 82 10.39 0.90 7.40
N SER A 83 10.87 -0.21 7.95
CA SER A 83 12.20 -0.29 8.56
C SER A 83 13.13 -1.02 7.60
N VAL A 84 14.22 -0.36 7.20
CA VAL A 84 15.13 -0.92 6.20
C VAL A 84 16.28 -1.64 6.92
N ARG A 85 16.57 -2.88 6.51
CA ARG A 85 17.76 -3.60 6.98
C ARG A 85 18.98 -3.14 6.17
N PRO A 86 20.15 -2.99 6.79
CA PRO A 86 21.36 -2.71 6.03
C PRO A 86 21.58 -3.87 5.04
N ILE A 87 21.82 -3.53 3.78
CA ILE A 87 22.40 -4.48 2.83
C ILE A 87 23.77 -4.82 3.43
N GLY A 88 24.01 -6.08 3.77
CA GLY A 88 25.37 -6.51 4.09
C GLY A 88 26.24 -6.18 2.89
N THR A 89 27.21 -5.28 3.05
CA THR A 89 28.31 -5.17 2.10
C THR A 89 28.99 -6.53 2.08
N THR A 90 28.70 -7.33 1.06
CA THR A 90 29.63 -8.37 0.64
C THR A 90 30.86 -7.61 0.13
N GLU A 91 31.92 -7.59 0.93
CA GLU A 91 33.28 -7.48 0.39
C GLU A 91 33.58 -8.73 -0.45
#